data_AF-W2UZ66-F1
#
_entry.id   AF-W2UZ66-F1
#
_cell.length_a   1.000
_cell.length_b   1.000
_cell.length_c   1.000
_cell.angle_alpha   90.00
_cell.angle_beta   90.00
_cell.angle_gamma   90.00
#
_symmetry.space_group_name_H-M   'P 1'
#
loop_
_entity.id
_entity.type
_entity.pdbx_description
1 polymer ?
#
loop_
_entity_poly.entity_id
_entity_poly.type
_entity_poly.pdbx_seq_one_letter_code
_entity_poly.pdbx_strand_id
1 'polypeptide(L)'
;MLDILSLGILILFSVVGFFRGAIKEVLLFLSLIASIVCALRYNILLLDNFGIGANFISIIVVGFVIMFVVNLLINICIGVLCLYIKGIRLGIVDRTLGMLIGYGKSIIIIFVIMLSVDIVYNAITPKKCDEPSSHDCEVEIPNFLVDSIAFQTFLWMNESISRVVPGFVFLEIQHIGDMITTSLERNVTRKETEEQP
;
A
#
# COMPACT_ATOMS: atom_id res chain seq x y z
N MET A 1 -11.47 -0.38 -21.70
CA MET A 1 -12.28 -0.83 -20.53
C MET A 1 -11.66 -0.37 -19.21
N LEU A 2 -10.34 -0.50 -19.05
CA LEU A 2 -9.61 0.00 -17.88
C LEU A 2 -9.80 1.50 -17.62
N ASP A 3 -9.87 2.33 -18.67
CA ASP A 3 -10.06 3.78 -18.50
C ASP A 3 -11.44 4.16 -17.94
N ILE A 4 -12.48 3.41 -18.29
CA ILE A 4 -13.82 3.60 -17.73
C ILE A 4 -13.85 3.19 -16.25
N LEU A 5 -13.13 2.12 -15.90
CA LEU A 5 -13.02 1.67 -14.51
C LEU A 5 -12.26 2.70 -13.66
N SER A 6 -11.11 3.19 -14.15
CA SER A 6 -10.30 4.19 -13.43
C SER A 6 -11.05 5.51 -13.31
N LEU A 7 -11.73 5.97 -14.36
CA LEU A 7 -12.60 7.15 -14.32
C LEU A 7 -13.74 6.97 -13.31
N GLY A 8 -14.35 5.78 -13.26
CA GLY A 8 -15.40 5.45 -12.29
C GLY A 8 -14.91 5.55 -10.85
N ILE A 9 -13.72 4.99 -10.54
CA ILE A 9 -13.09 5.09 -9.22
C ILE A 9 -12.82 6.55 -8.88
N LEU A 10 -12.28 7.32 -9.82
CA LEU A 10 -11.94 8.71 -9.63
C LEU A 10 -13.17 9.58 -9.33
N ILE A 11 -14.26 9.41 -10.09
CA ILE A 11 -15.52 10.12 -9.85
C ILE A 11 -16.12 9.69 -8.51
N LEU A 12 -16.16 8.38 -8.23
CA LEU A 12 -16.75 7.85 -7.01
C LEU A 12 -16.06 8.43 -5.76
N PHE A 13 -14.74 8.39 -5.72
CA PHE A 13 -13.97 8.90 -4.59
C PHE A 13 -14.05 10.42 -4.48
N SER A 14 -14.08 11.14 -5.60
CA SER A 14 -14.30 12.59 -5.64
C SER A 14 -15.66 12.97 -5.03
N VAL A 15 -16.73 12.29 -5.43
CA VAL A 15 -18.09 12.51 -4.92
C VAL A 15 -18.20 12.13 -3.44
N VAL A 16 -17.61 11.00 -3.03
CA VAL A 16 -17.56 10.60 -1.62
C VAL A 16 -16.79 11.63 -0.79
N GLY A 17 -15.69 12.15 -1.31
CA GLY A 17 -14.90 13.23 -0.70
C GLY A 17 -15.72 14.50 -0.53
N PHE A 18 -16.53 14.86 -1.52
CA PHE A 18 -17.46 16.00 -1.43
C PHE A 18 -18.46 15.85 -0.29
N PHE A 19 -19.05 14.66 -0.11
CA PHE A 19 -20.03 14.44 0.97
C PHE A 19 -19.38 14.36 2.36
N ARG A 20 -18.16 13.83 2.46
CA ARG A 20 -17.43 13.69 3.73
C ARG A 20 -16.83 15.00 4.22
N GLY A 21 -16.39 15.86 3.31
CA GLY A 21 -15.66 17.08 3.61
C GLY A 21 -14.15 16.85 3.77
N ALA A 22 -13.37 17.92 3.58
CA ALA A 22 -11.91 17.91 3.57
C ALA A 22 -11.31 17.45 4.89
N ILE A 23 -11.80 18.02 6.00
CA ILE A 23 -11.24 17.73 7.32
C ILE A 23 -11.32 16.23 7.62
N LYS A 24 -12.47 15.61 7.29
CA LYS A 24 -12.67 14.18 7.50
C LYS A 24 -11.79 13.35 6.57
N GLU A 25 -11.67 13.70 5.30
CA GLU A 25 -10.79 13.02 4.34
C GLU A 25 -9.33 13.03 4.80
N VAL A 26 -8.79 14.19 5.19
CA VAL A 26 -7.39 14.31 5.67
C VAL A 26 -7.16 13.49 6.92
N LEU A 27 -8.06 13.58 7.90
CA LEU A 27 -7.94 12.81 9.15
C LEU A 27 -7.99 11.30 8.91
N LEU A 28 -8.87 10.84 8.01
CA LEU A 28 -8.95 9.42 7.63
C LEU A 28 -7.67 8.96 6.92
N PHE A 29 -7.07 9.81 6.10
CA PHE A 29 -5.81 9.50 5.43
C PHE A 29 -4.65 9.42 6.43
N LEU A 30 -4.57 10.36 7.37
CA LEU A 30 -3.59 10.35 8.46
C LEU A 30 -3.77 9.15 9.40
N SER A 31 -5.02 8.76 9.68
CA SER A 31 -5.35 7.56 10.47
C SER A 31 -4.76 6.30 9.85
N LEU A 32 -4.87 6.16 8.52
CA LEU A 32 -4.32 5.02 7.80
C LEU A 32 -2.79 4.95 7.97
N ILE A 33 -2.10 6.07 7.80
CA ILE A 33 -0.64 6.16 7.96
C ILE A 33 -0.23 5.82 9.39
N ALA A 34 -0.90 6.41 10.38
CA ALA A 34 -0.64 6.15 11.79
C ALA A 34 -0.82 4.66 12.15
N SER A 35 -1.85 4.03 11.59
CA SER A 35 -2.16 2.62 11.84
C SER A 35 -1.11 1.68 11.25
N ILE A 36 -0.59 1.99 10.06
CA ILE A 36 0.50 1.24 9.43
C ILE A 36 1.77 1.36 10.28
N VAL A 37 2.13 2.57 10.72
CA VAL A 37 3.31 2.80 11.57
C VAL A 37 3.19 2.03 12.90
N CYS A 38 2.01 2.06 13.53
CA CYS A 38 1.75 1.26 14.73
C CYS A 38 1.89 -0.25 14.46
N ALA A 39 1.30 -0.74 13.37
CA ALA A 39 1.39 -2.17 13.02
C ALA A 39 2.83 -2.63 12.82
N LEU A 40 3.66 -1.83 12.15
CA LEU A 40 5.08 -2.13 11.92
C LEU A 40 5.90 -2.12 13.21
N ARG A 41 5.57 -1.26 14.17
CA ARG A 41 6.34 -1.11 15.41
C ARG A 41 5.96 -2.13 16.49
N TYR A 42 4.69 -2.53 16.56
CA TYR A 42 4.16 -3.32 17.67
C TYR A 42 3.86 -4.78 17.32
N ASN A 43 4.03 -5.21 16.06
CA ASN A 43 3.80 -6.60 15.67
C ASN A 43 4.64 -7.60 16.49
N ILE A 44 5.95 -7.37 16.63
CA ILE A 44 6.88 -8.29 17.30
C ILE A 44 6.56 -8.40 18.80
N LEU A 45 6.26 -7.27 19.46
CA LEU A 45 5.90 -7.23 20.89
C LEU A 45 4.63 -8.02 21.19
N LEU A 46 3.67 -8.02 20.27
CA LEU A 46 2.43 -8.77 20.42
C LEU A 46 2.62 -10.27 20.14
N LEU A 47 3.48 -10.66 19.21
CA LEU A 47 3.78 -12.08 19.00
C LEU A 47 4.40 -12.72 20.26
N ASP A 48 5.31 -12.00 20.92
CA ASP A 48 5.99 -12.49 22.13
C ASP A 48 5.01 -12.65 23.30
N ASN A 49 4.14 -11.66 23.53
CA ASN A 49 3.13 -11.70 24.60
C ASN A 49 2.08 -12.79 24.42
N PHE A 50 1.74 -13.15 23.19
CA PHE A 50 0.75 -14.20 22.90
C PHE A 50 1.38 -15.58 22.71
N GLY A 51 2.71 -15.72 22.84
CA GLY A 51 3.42 -16.99 22.65
C GLY A 51 3.28 -17.56 21.24
N ILE A 52 2.95 -16.71 20.25
CA ILE A 52 2.78 -17.13 18.87
C ILE A 52 4.18 -17.18 18.24
N GLY A 53 4.57 -18.35 17.74
CA GLY A 53 5.83 -18.51 17.01
C GLY A 53 5.97 -17.45 15.93
N ALA A 54 7.17 -16.85 15.83
CA ALA A 54 7.53 -15.81 14.87
C ALA A 54 7.65 -16.35 13.44
N ASN A 55 6.60 -17.00 12.97
CA ASN A 55 6.45 -17.43 11.60
C ASN A 55 6.04 -16.22 10.76
N PHE A 56 6.52 -16.17 9.51
CA PHE A 56 6.21 -15.09 8.57
C PHE A 56 4.71 -14.81 8.45
N ILE A 57 3.90 -15.88 8.38
CA ILE A 57 2.43 -15.80 8.30
C ILE A 57 1.86 -15.14 9.56
N SER A 58 2.34 -15.53 10.74
CA SER A 58 1.90 -14.96 12.02
C SER A 58 2.19 -13.47 12.12
N ILE A 59 3.38 -13.03 11.68
CA ILE A 59 3.78 -11.61 11.71
C ILE A 59 2.85 -10.77 10.82
N ILE A 60 2.54 -11.26 9.62
CA ILE A 60 1.63 -10.56 8.69
C ILE A 60 0.22 -10.49 9.26
N VAL A 61 -0.32 -11.60 9.75
CA VAL A 61 -1.67 -11.67 10.27
C VAL A 61 -1.83 -10.76 11.49
N VAL A 62 -0.91 -10.82 12.45
CA VAL A 62 -0.95 -9.96 13.65
C VAL A 62 -0.78 -8.50 13.26
N GLY A 63 0.16 -8.17 12.38
CA GLY A 63 0.34 -6.81 11.87
C GLY A 63 -0.94 -6.26 11.22
N PHE A 64 -1.62 -7.06 10.40
CA PHE A 64 -2.88 -6.68 9.78
C PHE A 64 -3.99 -6.45 10.81
N VAL A 65 -4.12 -7.33 11.82
CA VAL A 65 -5.10 -7.16 12.90
C VAL A 65 -4.85 -5.88 13.69
N ILE A 66 -3.60 -5.58 14.05
CA ILE A 66 -3.23 -4.34 14.75
C ILE A 66 -3.60 -3.13 13.89
N MET A 67 -3.19 -3.12 12.62
CA MET A 67 -3.51 -2.03 11.69
C MET A 67 -5.02 -1.81 11.64
N PHE A 68 -5.80 -2.88 11.51
CA PHE A 68 -7.26 -2.79 11.43
C PHE A 68 -7.89 -2.24 12.70
N VAL A 69 -7.51 -2.77 13.87
CA VAL A 69 -8.06 -2.34 15.17
C VAL A 69 -7.70 -0.89 15.48
N VAL A 70 -6.42 -0.52 15.29
CA VAL A 70 -5.96 0.86 15.51
C VAL A 70 -6.67 1.82 14.57
N ASN A 71 -6.77 1.49 13.29
CA ASN A 71 -7.46 2.33 12.32
C ASN A 71 -8.95 2.48 12.65
N LEU A 72 -9.61 1.41 13.10
CA LEU A 72 -11.00 1.44 13.51
C LEU A 72 -11.21 2.37 14.71
N LEU A 73 -10.35 2.29 15.73
CA LEU A 73 -10.40 3.17 16.89
C LEU A 73 -10.21 4.64 16.52
N ILE A 74 -9.19 4.95 15.72
CA ILE A 74 -8.93 6.33 15.28
C ILE A 74 -10.10 6.85 14.45
N ASN A 75 -10.68 6.04 13.56
CA ASN A 75 -11.84 6.43 12.74
C ASN A 75 -13.07 6.76 13.59
N ILE A 76 -13.31 6.01 14.68
CA ILE A 76 -14.38 6.32 15.64
C ILE A 76 -14.10 7.67 16.31
N CYS A 77 -12.87 7.90 16.79
CA CYS A 77 -12.46 9.18 17.39
C CYS A 77 -12.64 10.35 16.42
N ILE A 78 -12.24 10.21 15.16
CA ILE A 78 -12.44 11.21 14.10
C ILE A 78 -13.93 11.49 13.91
N GLY A 79 -14.77 10.44 13.90
CA GLY A 79 -16.22 10.57 13.78
C GLY A 79 -16.82 11.44 14.88
N VAL A 80 -16.41 11.19 16.14
CA VAL A 80 -16.82 11.98 17.30
C VAL A 80 -16.29 13.40 17.21
N LEU A 81 -15.01 13.59 16.87
CA LEU A 81 -14.38 14.90 16.74
C LEU A 81 -15.09 15.76 15.67
N CYS A 82 -15.47 15.16 14.54
CA CYS A 82 -16.23 15.84 13.50
C CYS A 82 -17.63 16.30 13.96
N LEU A 83 -18.24 15.68 14.97
CA LEU A 83 -19.51 16.15 15.55
C LEU A 83 -19.31 17.48 16.29
N TYR A 84 -18.21 17.62 17.04
CA TYR A 84 -17.88 18.84 17.79
C TYR A 84 -17.48 20.00 16.88
N ILE A 85 -16.79 19.72 15.76
CA ILE A 85 -16.27 20.75 14.84
C ILE A 85 -17.34 21.24 13.84
N LYS A 86 -18.58 20.72 13.88
CA LYS A 86 -19.65 21.10 12.95
C LYS A 86 -19.86 22.61 12.82
N GLY A 87 -19.63 23.39 13.89
CA GLY A 87 -19.79 24.85 13.88
C GLY A 87 -18.72 25.62 13.09
N ILE A 88 -17.52 25.06 12.90
CA ILE A 88 -16.39 25.71 12.21
C ILE A 88 -16.38 25.35 10.71
N ARG A 89 -17.20 24.39 10.30
CA ARG A 89 -17.24 23.88 8.92
C ARG A 89 -17.87 24.92 8.00
N LEU A 90 -17.04 25.65 7.23
CA LEU A 90 -17.46 26.43 6.07
C LEU A 90 -18.04 25.48 5.03
N GLY A 91 -19.34 25.19 5.15
CA GLY A 91 -19.97 23.99 4.59
C GLY A 91 -19.78 23.74 3.10
N ILE A 92 -19.52 24.77 2.27
CA ILE A 92 -19.26 24.61 0.84
C ILE A 92 -17.76 24.43 0.57
N VAL A 93 -16.90 25.27 1.16
CA VAL A 93 -15.45 25.22 0.97
C VAL A 93 -14.85 23.90 1.48
N ASP A 94 -15.33 23.41 2.63
CA ASP A 94 -14.91 22.10 3.16
C ASP A 94 -15.30 20.95 2.23
N ARG A 95 -16.46 21.03 1.56
CA ARG A 95 -16.90 20.00 0.62
C ARG A 95 -16.12 20.03 -0.69
N THR A 96 -15.83 21.21 -1.25
CA THR A 96 -15.04 21.31 -2.48
C THR A 96 -13.59 20.88 -2.27
N LEU A 97 -12.98 21.23 -1.13
CA LEU A 97 -11.67 20.72 -0.75
C LEU A 97 -11.70 19.20 -0.51
N GLY A 98 -12.78 18.67 0.07
CA GLY A 98 -12.98 17.23 0.24
C GLY A 98 -13.04 16.48 -1.09
N MET A 99 -13.67 17.10 -2.11
CA MET A 99 -13.67 16.58 -3.48
C MET A 99 -12.26 16.50 -4.06
N LEU A 100 -11.45 17.55 -3.90
CA LEU A 100 -10.07 17.61 -4.39
C LEU A 100 -9.17 16.56 -3.71
N ILE A 101 -9.33 16.38 -2.40
CA ILE A 101 -8.57 15.36 -1.64
C ILE A 101 -9.01 13.95 -2.05
N GLY A 102 -10.33 13.71 -2.17
CA GLY A 102 -10.87 12.43 -2.64
C GLY A 102 -10.37 12.07 -4.04
N TYR A 103 -10.30 13.07 -4.93
CA TYR A 103 -9.69 12.92 -6.25
C TYR A 103 -8.20 12.53 -6.15
N GLY A 104 -7.40 13.25 -5.35
CA GLY A 104 -5.99 12.91 -5.14
C GLY A 104 -5.78 11.50 -4.58
N LYS A 105 -6.59 11.10 -3.60
CA LYS A 105 -6.58 9.75 -3.02
C LYS A 105 -6.90 8.68 -4.07
N SER A 106 -7.86 8.95 -4.96
CA SER A 106 -8.25 8.02 -6.03
C SER A 106 -7.10 7.75 -7.01
N ILE A 107 -6.29 8.76 -7.31
CA ILE A 107 -5.09 8.60 -8.16
C ILE A 107 -4.11 7.62 -7.51
N ILE A 108 -3.85 7.76 -6.21
CA ILE A 108 -2.97 6.84 -5.47
C ILE A 108 -3.51 5.40 -5.52
N ILE A 109 -4.82 5.23 -5.35
CA ILE A 109 -5.46 3.90 -5.41
C ILE A 109 -5.33 3.29 -6.81
N ILE A 110 -5.59 4.06 -7.86
CA ILE A 110 -5.45 3.62 -9.25
C ILE A 110 -4.00 3.23 -9.53
N PHE A 111 -3.03 4.02 -9.05
CA PHE A 111 -1.61 3.71 -9.17
C PHE A 111 -1.26 2.37 -8.52
N VAL A 112 -1.71 2.13 -7.27
CA VAL A 112 -1.47 0.86 -6.56
C VAL A 112 -2.11 -0.33 -7.29
N ILE A 113 -3.31 -0.16 -7.85
CA ILE A 113 -3.97 -1.21 -8.64
C ILE A 113 -3.15 -1.52 -9.90
N MET A 114 -2.72 -0.50 -10.66
CA MET A 114 -1.91 -0.70 -11.87
C MET A 114 -0.56 -1.33 -11.56
N LEU A 115 0.08 -0.92 -10.48
CA LEU A 115 1.32 -1.54 -9.98
C LEU A 115 1.11 -3.01 -9.63
N SER A 116 -0.02 -3.35 -9.01
CA SER A 116 -0.35 -4.75 -8.70
C SER A 116 -0.57 -5.57 -9.97
N VAL A 117 -1.25 -5.00 -10.97
CA VAL A 117 -1.46 -5.65 -12.28
C VAL A 117 -0.13 -5.88 -12.99
N ASP A 118 0.76 -4.89 -13.01
CA ASP A 118 2.10 -5.00 -13.61
C ASP A 118 2.93 -6.12 -12.95
N ILE A 119 3.01 -6.14 -11.62
CA ILE A 119 3.74 -7.17 -10.87
C ILE A 119 3.18 -8.56 -11.15
N VAL A 120 1.85 -8.72 -11.10
CA VAL A 120 1.19 -10.01 -11.33
C VAL A 120 1.40 -10.47 -12.77
N TYR A 121 1.31 -9.57 -13.74
CA TYR A 121 1.53 -9.89 -15.14
C TYR A 121 2.97 -10.32 -15.40
N ASN A 122 3.94 -9.60 -14.86
CA ASN A 122 5.36 -9.92 -14.95
C ASN A 122 5.72 -11.23 -14.23
N ALA A 123 4.99 -11.60 -13.18
CA ALA A 123 5.20 -12.85 -12.45
C ALA A 123 4.63 -14.08 -13.17
N ILE A 124 3.52 -13.93 -13.90
CA ILE A 124 2.79 -15.05 -14.53
C ILE A 124 3.25 -15.28 -15.99
N THR A 125 3.68 -14.22 -16.68
CA THR A 125 3.99 -14.32 -18.12
C THR A 125 5.39 -14.91 -18.30
N PRO A 126 5.54 -16.06 -19.00
CA PRO A 126 6.85 -16.62 -19.28
C PRO A 126 7.62 -15.66 -20.19
N LYS A 127 8.83 -15.25 -19.78
CA LYS A 127 9.72 -14.45 -20.62
C LYS A 127 10.04 -15.25 -21.88
N LYS A 128 9.54 -14.80 -23.03
CA LYS A 128 10.04 -15.28 -24.33
C LYS A 128 11.34 -14.55 -24.61
N CYS A 129 12.45 -15.28 -24.53
CA CYS A 129 13.72 -14.78 -25.03
C CYS A 129 13.88 -15.36 -26.44
N ASP A 130 13.37 -14.62 -27.41
CA ASP A 130 13.59 -14.89 -28.82
C ASP A 130 15.02 -14.41 -29.14
N GLU A 131 15.96 -15.35 -29.15
CA GLU A 131 17.41 -15.24 -29.44
C GLU A 131 18.38 -15.26 -28.23
N PRO A 132 19.42 -16.12 -28.27
CA PRO A 132 20.38 -16.29 -27.17
C PRO A 132 21.43 -15.17 -27.03
N SER A 133 21.30 -14.05 -27.75
CA SER A 133 22.30 -12.97 -27.80
C SER A 133 21.76 -11.56 -27.50
N SER A 134 20.47 -11.39 -27.21
CA SER A 134 19.93 -10.12 -26.71
C SER A 134 19.83 -10.17 -25.18
N HIS A 135 20.40 -9.18 -24.49
CA HIS A 135 20.27 -9.03 -23.03
C HIS A 135 18.91 -8.47 -22.60
N ASP A 136 18.02 -8.22 -23.55
CA ASP A 136 16.70 -7.65 -23.32
C ASP A 136 15.64 -8.70 -23.62
N CYS A 137 15.27 -9.50 -22.60
CA CYS A 137 14.03 -10.28 -22.67
C CYS A 137 12.87 -9.31 -22.45
N GLU A 138 12.26 -8.85 -23.54
CA GLU A 138 11.14 -7.91 -23.53
C GLU A 138 9.84 -8.67 -23.20
N VAL A 139 9.09 -8.17 -22.21
CA VAL A 139 7.80 -8.74 -21.84
C VAL A 139 6.76 -8.17 -22.82
N GLU A 140 6.14 -9.01 -23.65
CA GLU A 140 5.03 -8.60 -24.51
C GLU A 140 3.81 -8.23 -23.64
N ILE A 141 3.60 -6.94 -23.39
CA ILE A 141 2.41 -6.44 -22.68
C ILE A 141 1.22 -6.47 -23.66
N PRO A 142 0.05 -6.98 -23.27
CA PRO A 142 -1.07 -7.13 -24.19
C PRO A 142 -1.62 -5.74 -24.58
N ASN A 143 -2.04 -5.62 -25.85
CA ASN A 143 -2.45 -4.33 -26.44
C ASN A 143 -3.54 -3.61 -25.63
N PHE A 144 -4.47 -4.34 -24.99
CA PHE A 144 -5.52 -3.70 -24.18
C PHE A 144 -5.00 -2.95 -22.94
N LEU A 145 -3.80 -3.30 -22.45
CA LEU A 145 -3.11 -2.63 -21.34
C LEU A 145 -2.35 -1.41 -21.85
N VAL A 146 -1.60 -1.56 -22.95
CA VAL A 146 -0.79 -0.48 -23.55
C VAL A 146 -1.68 0.65 -24.09
N ASP A 147 -2.85 0.32 -24.63
CA ASP A 147 -3.79 1.30 -25.18
C ASP A 147 -4.55 2.09 -24.09
N SER A 148 -4.45 1.69 -22.81
CA SER A 148 -5.14 2.37 -21.71
C SER A 148 -4.37 3.62 -21.28
N ILE A 149 -5.05 4.76 -21.30
CA ILE A 149 -4.54 6.05 -20.78
C ILE A 149 -4.13 5.92 -19.31
N ALA A 150 -4.90 5.17 -18.52
CA ALA A 150 -4.58 4.92 -17.12
C ALA A 150 -3.24 4.18 -16.94
N PHE A 151 -2.95 3.22 -17.80
CA PHE A 151 -1.69 2.47 -17.78
C PHE A 151 -0.51 3.31 -18.27
N GLN A 152 -0.69 4.10 -19.33
CA GLN A 152 0.33 5.05 -19.78
C GLN A 152 0.67 6.10 -18.71
N THR A 153 -0.34 6.61 -18.01
CA THR A 153 -0.15 7.53 -16.88
C THR A 153 0.61 6.85 -15.75
N PHE A 154 0.29 5.58 -15.46
CA PHE A 154 1.03 4.76 -14.50
C PHE A 154 2.51 4.61 -14.90
N LEU A 155 2.81 4.24 -16.15
CA LEU A 155 4.19 4.08 -16.64
C LEU A 155 4.98 5.38 -16.48
N TRP A 156 4.40 6.52 -16.86
CA TRP A 156 5.03 7.83 -16.70
C TRP A 156 5.27 8.19 -15.22
N MET A 157 4.30 7.91 -14.34
CA MET A 157 4.48 8.10 -12.90
C MET A 157 5.55 7.17 -12.33
N ASN A 158 5.56 5.90 -12.73
CA ASN A 158 6.52 4.90 -12.28
C ASN A 158 7.94 5.29 -12.68
N GLU A 159 8.13 5.73 -13.92
CA GLU A 159 9.41 6.26 -14.40
C GLU A 159 9.82 7.54 -13.65
N SER A 160 8.87 8.41 -13.33
CA SER A 160 9.14 9.61 -12.53
C SER A 160 9.56 9.24 -11.10
N ILE A 161 8.89 8.26 -10.50
CA ILE A 161 9.24 7.76 -9.17
C ILE A 161 10.61 7.10 -9.18
N SER A 162 10.95 6.28 -10.19
CA SER A 162 12.26 5.64 -10.26
C SER A 162 13.42 6.61 -10.51
N ARG A 163 13.14 7.76 -11.15
CA ARG A 163 14.12 8.86 -11.24
C ARG A 163 14.32 9.60 -9.92
N VAL A 164 13.29 9.70 -9.08
CA VAL A 164 13.31 10.44 -7.80
C VAL A 164 13.75 9.57 -6.62
N VAL A 165 13.40 8.28 -6.63
CA VAL A 165 13.78 7.29 -5.61
C VAL A 165 15.12 6.67 -6.02
N PRO A 166 16.24 7.01 -5.37
CA PRO A 166 17.53 6.43 -5.72
C PRO A 166 17.51 4.92 -5.39
N GLY A 167 18.23 4.12 -6.19
CA GLY A 167 18.36 2.66 -5.96
C GLY A 167 18.85 2.26 -4.56
N PHE A 168 19.39 3.22 -3.78
CA PHE A 168 19.74 3.03 -2.37
C PHE A 168 18.54 2.64 -1.48
N VAL A 169 17.33 3.15 -1.74
CA VAL A 169 16.14 2.80 -0.93
C VAL A 169 15.77 1.33 -1.15
N PHE A 170 15.97 0.81 -2.36
CA PHE A 170 15.74 -0.59 -2.68
C PHE A 170 16.76 -1.50 -2.00
N LEU A 171 18.04 -1.08 -1.96
CA LEU A 171 19.10 -1.77 -1.22
C LEU A 171 18.85 -1.76 0.29
N GLU A 172 18.33 -0.68 0.86
CA GLU A 172 18.00 -0.60 2.29
C GLU A 172 16.83 -1.53 2.65
N ILE A 173 15.77 -1.56 1.82
CA ILE A 173 14.62 -2.45 2.01
C ILE A 173 15.05 -3.92 1.87
N GLN A 174 15.93 -4.23 0.91
CA GLN A 174 16.44 -5.57 0.71
C GLN A 174 17.40 -5.99 1.83
N HIS A 175 18.26 -5.09 2.31
CA HIS A 175 19.13 -5.33 3.46
C HIS A 175 18.34 -5.52 4.76
N ILE A 176 17.25 -4.77 4.97
CA ILE A 176 16.33 -4.99 6.10
C ILE A 176 15.63 -6.36 5.95
N GLY A 177 15.22 -6.73 4.74
CA GLY A 177 14.64 -8.04 4.44
C GLY A 177 15.59 -9.19 4.76
N ASP A 178 16.83 -9.12 4.29
CA ASP A 178 17.87 -10.13 4.48
C ASP A 178 18.33 -10.22 5.95
N MET A 179 18.37 -9.09 6.66
CA MET A 179 18.68 -9.05 8.08
C MET A 179 17.58 -9.71 8.93
N ILE A 180 16.31 -9.59 8.51
CA ILE A 180 15.18 -10.24 9.16
C ILE A 180 15.20 -11.75 8.89
N THR A 181 15.44 -12.20 7.65
CA THR A 181 15.52 -13.64 7.33
C THR A 181 16.72 -14.32 8.00
N THR A 182 17.90 -13.71 8.01
CA THR A 182 19.07 -14.29 8.71
C THR A 182 18.94 -14.28 10.24
N SER A 183 18.15 -13.36 10.81
CA SER A 183 17.82 -13.38 12.24
C SER A 183 16.78 -14.45 12.57
N LEU A 184 15.89 -14.76 11.62
CA LEU A 184 14.92 -15.84 11.75
C LEU A 184 15.59 -17.21 11.63
N GLU A 185 16.46 -17.42 10.62
CA GLU A 185 17.21 -18.68 10.47
C GLU A 185 18.04 -18.97 11.72
N ARG A 186 18.80 -18.00 12.24
CA ARG A 186 19.60 -18.19 13.47
C ARG A 186 18.76 -18.55 14.69
N ASN A 187 17.56 -18.02 14.82
CA ASN A 187 16.67 -18.36 15.94
C ASN A 187 16.03 -19.74 15.78
N VAL A 188 15.80 -20.20 14.55
CA VAL A 188 15.32 -21.56 14.26
C VAL A 188 16.41 -22.59 14.55
N THR A 189 17.65 -22.38 14.10
CA THR A 189 18.76 -23.31 14.36
C THR A 189 19.09 -23.43 15.84
N ARG A 190 18.94 -22.33 16.60
CA ARG A 190 19.18 -22.33 18.06
C ARG A 190 18.15 -23.15 18.82
N LYS A 191 16.88 -23.14 18.39
CA LYS A 191 15.83 -23.98 18.97
C LYS A 191 16.02 -25.46 18.65
N GLU A 192 16.48 -25.80 17.45
CA GLU A 192 16.77 -27.20 17.09
C GLU A 192 17.98 -27.78 17.85
N THR A 193 18.92 -26.94 18.29
CA THR A 193 20.09 -27.38 19.07
C THR A 193 19.78 -27.57 20.57
N GLU A 194 18.73 -26.93 21.10
CA GLU A 194 18.26 -27.13 22.48
C GLU A 194 17.30 -28.32 22.63
N GLU A 195 16.80 -28.89 21.53
CA GLU A 195 15.82 -29.98 21.53
C GLU A 195 16.42 -31.37 21.19
N GLN A 196 17.74 -31.46 20.95
CA GLN A 196 18.47 -32.72 20.92
C GLN A 196 19.13 -33.00 22.29
N PRO A 197 18.70 -34.05 23.02
CA PRO A 197 19.26 -34.43 24.33
C PRO A 197 20.68 -35.00 24.25
#